data_AF-A0A671PAJ6-F1
#
_entry.id   AF-A0A671PAJ6-F1
#
_cell.length_a   1.000
_cell.length_b   1.000
_cell.length_c   1.000
_cell.angle_alpha   90.00
_cell.angle_beta   90.00
_cell.angle_gamma   90.00
#
_symmetry.space_group_name_H-M   'P 1'
#
loop_
_entity.id
_entity.type
_entity.pdbx_description
1 polymer ?
#
loop_
_entity_poly.entity_id
_entity_poly.type
_entity_poly.pdbx_seq_one_letter_code
_entity_poly.pdbx_strand_id
1 'polypeptide(L)'
;MHCSSPKMVCETKIVADEHEAIAGTKKDSIIVSSSQMWTSSSPSPSAFESKVEKRDQVFIREFERSDHEEVRRIFTEGIMERIPNSAFRGLKQQTRTQVIYALLTVMCYVMTKSFTLTFCAPFILMGARYYYSRKVILNYLDCALHTDMADIETYYMKPTGSCFWVAVLQGQVVGIVAAQGREDDNTMELRRMSVDSRFRGKGIAKALGRRVLEFAMLNNYSAVVLGTTAVKMAAHKLYESLGFRRVGDTEDYTLPGMTRSLLERLFFQIRYSRYRLQLHEE
;
A
#
# COMPACT_ATOMS: atom_id res chain seq x y z
N MET A 1 13.12 -21.16 -11.25
CA MET A 1 13.21 -20.48 -9.94
C MET A 1 11.83 -20.53 -9.30
N HIS A 2 11.64 -21.30 -8.22
CA HIS A 2 10.38 -21.22 -7.47
C HIS A 2 10.35 -19.90 -6.70
N CYS A 3 9.52 -18.94 -7.15
CA CYS A 3 9.29 -17.71 -6.40
C CYS A 3 8.19 -17.99 -5.37
N SER A 4 8.55 -18.06 -4.08
CA SER A 4 7.54 -18.01 -3.01
C SER A 4 6.94 -16.62 -2.93
N SER A 5 5.67 -16.49 -2.54
CA SER A 5 5.05 -15.16 -2.42
C SER A 5 5.90 -14.24 -1.54
N PRO A 6 6.24 -13.05 -2.02
CA PRO A 6 7.07 -12.15 -1.27
C PRO A 6 6.33 -11.66 -0.02
N LYS A 7 6.85 -11.98 1.17
CA LYS A 7 6.45 -11.34 2.44
C LYS A 7 6.59 -9.83 2.25
N MET A 8 5.52 -9.04 2.09
CA MET A 8 5.70 -7.59 1.86
C MET A 8 4.50 -6.67 2.05
N VAL A 9 4.83 -5.56 2.71
CA VAL A 9 4.65 -4.14 2.32
C VAL A 9 3.23 -3.66 2.04
N CYS A 10 2.64 -3.05 3.06
CA CYS A 10 1.52 -2.14 2.94
C CYS A 10 2.03 -0.79 2.46
N GLU A 11 1.38 -0.23 1.45
CA GLU A 11 1.63 1.16 1.09
C GLU A 11 0.36 1.95 0.93
N THR A 12 0.44 3.19 1.40
CA THR A 12 -0.56 4.18 1.06
C THR A 12 0.08 5.51 0.86
N LYS A 13 -0.23 6.13 -0.27
CA LYS A 13 0.04 7.53 -0.50
C LYS A 13 -1.20 8.32 -0.12
N ILE A 14 -1.22 8.90 1.09
CA ILE A 14 -2.21 9.89 1.50
C ILE A 14 -1.57 11.27 1.39
N VAL A 15 -2.14 12.14 0.57
CA VAL A 15 -1.87 13.58 0.67
C VAL A 15 -2.62 14.04 1.92
N ALA A 16 -1.88 14.52 2.91
CA ALA A 16 -2.48 15.09 4.10
C ALA A 16 -3.10 16.42 3.69
N ASP A 17 -4.43 16.46 3.66
CA ASP A 17 -5.21 17.68 3.75
C ASP A 17 -6.19 17.47 4.90
N GLU A 18 -6.17 18.39 5.86
CA GLU A 18 -7.02 18.34 7.04
C GLU A 18 -8.43 18.80 6.65
N HIS A 19 -9.31 17.84 6.40
CA HIS A 19 -10.75 18.07 6.44
C HIS A 19 -11.45 16.91 7.19
N GLU A 20 -11.96 17.22 8.38
CA GLU A 20 -13.12 16.56 9.01
C GLU A 20 -14.32 16.68 8.05
N ALA A 21 -15.31 15.80 7.94
CA ALA A 21 -15.90 14.85 8.88
C ALA A 21 -16.57 13.69 8.10
N ILE A 22 -16.73 12.51 8.73
CA ILE A 22 -17.75 11.53 8.33
C ILE A 22 -18.77 11.51 9.46
N ALA A 23 -20.00 11.92 9.14
CA ALA A 23 -21.09 12.04 10.09
C ALA A 23 -21.65 10.67 10.51
N GLY A 24 -21.58 10.41 11.81
CA GLY A 24 -22.67 9.96 12.67
C GLY A 24 -23.55 8.78 12.22
N THR A 25 -23.25 7.62 12.77
CA THR A 25 -24.22 6.55 13.05
C THR A 25 -25.39 7.10 13.88
N LYS A 26 -26.61 7.14 13.31
CA LYS A 26 -27.85 7.26 14.09
C LYS A 26 -28.56 5.91 14.13
N LYS A 27 -28.68 5.42 15.36
CA LYS A 27 -29.51 4.32 15.82
C LYS A 27 -30.88 4.94 16.13
N ASP A 28 -31.96 4.47 15.52
CA ASP A 28 -33.29 4.74 16.03
C ASP A 28 -34.21 3.51 15.89
N SER A 29 -34.94 3.32 16.98
CA SER A 29 -35.75 2.19 17.38
C SER A 29 -37.18 2.26 16.85
N ILE A 30 -37.70 1.07 16.53
CA ILE A 30 -39.08 0.57 16.57
C ILE A 30 -40.13 1.54 17.14
N ILE A 31 -41.12 1.93 16.32
CA ILE A 31 -42.50 2.21 16.73
C ILE A 31 -43.46 1.66 15.65
N VAL A 32 -44.48 0.93 16.11
CA VAL A 32 -45.60 0.34 15.36
C VAL A 32 -46.73 1.36 15.20
N SER A 33 -47.40 1.42 14.04
CA SER A 33 -48.88 1.28 13.89
C SER A 33 -49.50 2.05 12.71
N SER A 34 -50.38 1.31 12.00
CA SER A 34 -51.63 1.69 11.34
C SER A 34 -51.66 2.33 9.94
N SER A 35 -52.22 1.50 9.05
CA SER A 35 -52.89 1.68 7.76
C SER A 35 -53.55 3.03 7.47
N GLN A 36 -53.38 3.53 6.24
CA GLN A 36 -54.43 4.20 5.45
C GLN A 36 -54.14 4.10 3.95
N MET A 37 -55.21 3.88 3.18
CA MET A 37 -55.24 3.63 1.73
C MET A 37 -55.31 4.92 0.89
N TRP A 38 -54.71 4.81 -0.30
CA TRP A 38 -55.04 5.43 -1.61
C TRP A 38 -54.36 6.72 -2.12
N THR A 39 -53.65 6.48 -3.24
CA THR A 39 -53.55 7.22 -4.52
C THR A 39 -53.00 8.64 -4.53
N SER A 40 -51.82 8.81 -5.15
CA SER A 40 -51.69 9.34 -6.52
C SER A 40 -50.22 9.57 -6.87
N SER A 41 -49.89 9.30 -8.13
CA SER A 41 -48.58 9.33 -8.75
C SER A 41 -47.96 10.73 -8.79
N SER A 42 -46.75 10.84 -8.25
CA SER A 42 -45.74 11.86 -8.59
C SER A 42 -44.37 11.22 -8.33
N PRO A 43 -43.37 11.32 -9.24
CA PRO A 43 -42.05 10.79 -8.94
C PRO A 43 -41.41 11.66 -7.86
N SER A 44 -41.20 11.07 -6.68
CA SER A 44 -40.50 11.72 -5.58
C SER A 44 -39.01 11.94 -5.93
N PRO A 45 -38.44 13.14 -5.66
CA PRO A 45 -37.01 13.40 -5.87
C PRO A 45 -36.10 12.53 -4.99
N SER A 46 -36.64 11.97 -3.91
CA SER A 46 -35.91 11.19 -2.91
C SER A 46 -35.34 9.86 -3.41
N ALA A 47 -35.92 9.26 -4.46
CA ALA A 47 -35.38 8.03 -5.06
C ALA A 47 -34.16 8.30 -5.95
N PHE A 48 -34.05 9.51 -6.50
CA PHE A 48 -32.89 9.93 -7.28
C PHE A 48 -31.78 10.41 -6.35
N GLU A 49 -32.09 11.22 -5.34
CA GLU A 49 -31.14 11.67 -4.32
C GLU A 49 -30.54 10.50 -3.52
N SER A 50 -31.33 9.53 -3.07
CA SER A 50 -30.81 8.34 -2.35
C SER A 50 -29.94 7.41 -3.23
N LYS A 51 -30.14 7.42 -4.55
CA LYS A 51 -29.35 6.64 -5.51
C LYS A 51 -28.11 7.40 -5.99
N VAL A 52 -28.14 8.73 -5.94
CA VAL A 52 -27.01 9.62 -6.22
C VAL A 52 -26.08 9.72 -5.00
N GLU A 53 -26.61 9.87 -3.78
CA GLU A 53 -25.81 9.85 -2.54
C GLU A 53 -25.07 8.53 -2.33
N LYS A 54 -25.70 7.39 -2.65
CA LYS A 54 -25.05 6.07 -2.60
C LYS A 54 -23.89 5.92 -3.59
N ARG A 55 -23.82 6.73 -4.66
CA ARG A 55 -22.74 6.64 -5.66
C ARG A 55 -21.45 7.32 -5.22
N ASP A 56 -21.54 8.32 -4.34
CA ASP A 56 -20.39 9.10 -3.90
C ASP A 56 -19.77 8.61 -2.59
N GLN A 57 -20.40 7.63 -1.92
CA GLN A 57 -19.84 7.00 -0.74
C GLN A 57 -18.94 5.83 -1.10
N VAL A 58 -17.73 5.82 -0.54
CA VAL A 58 -16.82 4.68 -0.62
C VAL A 58 -17.38 3.57 0.28
N PHE A 59 -17.58 2.38 -0.28
CA PHE A 59 -17.88 1.19 0.51
C PHE A 59 -16.79 0.13 0.31
N ILE A 60 -16.61 -0.72 1.31
CA ILE A 60 -15.60 -1.78 1.31
C ILE A 60 -16.32 -3.11 1.28
N ARG A 61 -15.96 -3.97 0.34
CA ARG A 61 -16.46 -5.35 0.24
C ARG A 61 -15.32 -6.33 0.00
N GLU A 62 -15.60 -7.61 0.17
CA GLU A 62 -14.66 -8.67 -0.17
C GLU A 62 -14.43 -8.72 -1.68
N PHE A 63 -13.25 -9.23 -2.05
CA PHE A 63 -12.85 -9.40 -3.44
C PHE A 63 -13.78 -10.35 -4.20
N GLU A 64 -14.14 -9.96 -5.42
CA GLU A 64 -14.86 -10.82 -6.37
C GLU A 64 -13.98 -11.10 -7.60
N ARG A 65 -14.18 -12.25 -8.28
CA ARG A 65 -13.39 -12.61 -9.47
C ARG A 65 -13.43 -11.56 -10.58
N SER A 66 -14.54 -10.84 -10.70
CA SER A 66 -14.73 -9.73 -11.64
C SER A 66 -13.76 -8.57 -11.41
N ASP A 67 -13.25 -8.40 -10.17
CA ASP A 67 -12.34 -7.30 -9.82
C ASP A 67 -10.88 -7.59 -10.18
N HIS A 68 -10.56 -8.81 -10.63
CA HIS A 68 -9.18 -9.31 -10.73
C HIS A 68 -8.27 -8.40 -11.56
N GLU A 69 -8.74 -7.95 -12.73
CA GLU A 69 -7.97 -7.05 -13.60
C GLU A 69 -7.71 -5.70 -12.93
N GLU A 70 -8.74 -5.12 -12.30
CA GLU A 70 -8.66 -3.79 -11.70
C GLU A 70 -7.80 -3.78 -10.43
N VAL A 71 -7.89 -4.85 -9.62
CA VAL A 71 -7.02 -5.07 -8.46
C VAL A 71 -5.56 -5.18 -8.89
N ARG A 72 -5.26 -5.94 -9.95
CA ARG A 72 -3.89 -6.05 -10.50
C ARG A 72 -3.40 -4.73 -11.07
N ARG A 73 -4.27 -3.96 -11.72
CA ARG A 73 -3.94 -2.62 -12.23
C ARG A 73 -3.54 -1.68 -11.08
N ILE A 74 -4.39 -1.55 -10.06
CA ILE A 74 -4.12 -0.68 -8.90
C ILE A 74 -2.84 -1.09 -8.17
N PHE A 75 -2.64 -2.39 -7.97
CA PHE A 75 -1.41 -2.90 -7.37
C PHE A 75 -0.18 -2.56 -8.22
N THR A 76 -0.24 -2.83 -9.52
CA THR A 76 0.87 -2.57 -10.46
C THR A 76 1.23 -1.10 -10.51
N GLU A 77 0.25 -0.21 -10.69
CA GLU A 77 0.46 1.24 -10.69
C GLU A 77 1.05 1.72 -9.37
N GLY A 78 0.55 1.19 -8.25
CA GLY A 78 1.06 1.47 -6.91
C GLY A 78 2.54 1.12 -6.76
N ILE A 79 2.96 -0.05 -7.24
CA ILE A 79 4.36 -0.49 -7.21
C ILE A 79 5.23 0.30 -8.20
N MET A 80 4.74 0.59 -9.40
CA MET A 80 5.49 1.33 -10.43
C MET A 80 5.81 2.76 -10.00
N GLU A 81 4.92 3.42 -9.24
CA GLU A 81 5.19 4.72 -8.63
C GLU A 81 6.40 4.73 -7.69
N ARG A 82 6.86 3.56 -7.20
CA ARG A 82 8.01 3.45 -6.29
C ARG A 82 9.33 3.70 -7.01
N ILE A 83 9.46 3.31 -8.28
CA ILE A 83 10.72 3.35 -9.05
C ILE A 83 11.40 4.73 -9.00
N PRO A 84 10.75 5.83 -9.43
CA PRO A 84 11.39 7.15 -9.40
C PRO A 84 11.62 7.61 -7.95
N ASN A 85 10.74 7.27 -7.00
CA ASN A 85 10.89 7.71 -5.62
C ASN A 85 12.09 7.04 -4.92
N SER A 86 12.30 5.74 -5.11
CA SER A 86 13.46 5.03 -4.59
C SER A 86 14.77 5.51 -5.21
N ALA A 87 14.77 5.78 -6.52
CA ALA A 87 15.94 6.28 -7.23
C ALA A 87 16.34 7.69 -6.75
N PHE A 88 15.40 8.65 -6.79
CA PHE A 88 15.72 10.07 -6.54
C PHE A 88 15.60 10.47 -5.06
N ARG A 89 14.46 10.22 -4.40
CA ARG A 89 14.27 10.62 -2.99
C ARG A 89 15.11 9.77 -2.04
N GLY A 90 15.26 8.49 -2.34
CA GLY A 90 16.13 7.60 -1.57
C GLY A 90 17.57 8.10 -1.50
N LEU A 91 18.09 8.68 -2.60
CA LEU A 91 19.43 9.26 -2.60
C LEU A 91 19.53 10.46 -1.64
N LYS A 92 18.51 11.33 -1.60
CA LYS A 92 18.51 12.50 -0.70
C LYS A 92 18.62 12.11 0.78
N GLN A 93 18.02 10.99 1.16
CA GLN A 93 17.99 10.51 2.54
C GLN A 93 19.24 9.70 2.94
N GLN A 94 20.06 9.26 1.97
CA GLN A 94 21.21 8.40 2.19
C GLN A 94 22.53 9.17 2.04
N THR A 95 22.97 9.85 3.10
CA THR A 95 24.22 10.63 3.13
C THR A 95 25.45 9.78 2.77
N ARG A 96 25.51 8.53 3.21
CA ARG A 96 26.60 7.61 2.87
C ARG A 96 26.73 7.40 1.36
N THR A 97 25.62 7.18 0.68
CA THR A 97 25.60 6.96 -0.78
C THR A 97 25.98 8.24 -1.54
N GLN A 98 25.58 9.41 -1.05
CA GLN A 98 26.00 10.70 -1.61
C GLN A 98 27.51 10.88 -1.51
N VAL A 99 28.11 10.57 -0.35
CA VAL A 99 29.57 10.63 -0.16
C VAL A 99 30.29 9.68 -1.11
N ILE A 100 29.80 8.44 -1.26
CA ILE A 100 30.40 7.48 -2.20
C ILE A 100 30.34 8.01 -3.65
N TYR A 101 29.21 8.57 -4.08
CA TYR A 101 29.08 9.11 -5.44
C TYR A 101 29.99 10.34 -5.65
N ALA A 102 30.11 11.21 -4.65
CA ALA A 102 31.03 12.33 -4.70
C ALA A 102 32.49 11.85 -4.80
N LEU A 103 32.89 10.88 -3.98
CA LEU A 103 34.23 10.29 -4.03
C LEU A 103 34.52 9.62 -5.38
N LEU A 104 33.57 8.85 -5.93
CA LEU A 104 33.71 8.25 -7.26
C LEU A 104 33.87 9.31 -8.35
N THR A 105 33.15 10.43 -8.25
CA THR A 105 33.25 11.55 -9.20
C THR A 105 34.60 12.26 -9.10
N VAL A 106 35.08 12.52 -7.88
CA VAL A 106 36.41 13.11 -7.64
C VAL A 106 37.52 12.18 -8.13
N MET A 107 37.43 10.89 -7.83
CA MET A 107 38.39 9.88 -8.31
C MET A 107 38.43 9.81 -9.83
N CYS A 108 37.27 9.87 -10.49
CA CYS A 108 37.16 9.94 -11.95
C CYS A 108 37.95 11.14 -12.51
N TYR A 109 37.81 12.32 -11.90
CA TYR A 109 38.58 13.50 -12.29
C TYR A 109 40.09 13.33 -12.06
N VAL A 110 40.51 12.82 -10.91
CA VAL A 110 41.94 12.66 -10.58
C VAL A 110 42.63 11.70 -11.55
N MET A 111 41.97 10.61 -11.94
CA MET A 111 42.51 9.60 -12.85
C MET A 111 42.52 10.06 -14.32
N THR A 112 41.46 10.72 -14.77
CA THR A 112 41.30 11.04 -16.20
C THR A 112 41.69 12.46 -16.59
N LYS A 113 41.77 13.37 -15.61
CA LYS A 113 42.01 14.82 -15.80
C LYS A 113 41.05 15.47 -16.80
N SER A 114 39.90 14.86 -17.04
CA SER A 114 38.91 15.29 -18.03
C SER A 114 37.67 15.87 -17.37
N PHE A 115 37.36 17.13 -17.68
CA PHE A 115 36.16 17.80 -17.17
C PHE A 115 34.88 17.22 -17.75
N THR A 116 34.87 16.82 -19.03
CA THR A 116 33.71 16.21 -19.70
C THR A 116 33.32 14.89 -19.04
N LEU A 117 34.29 14.00 -18.78
CA LEU A 117 34.00 12.72 -18.14
C LEU A 117 33.52 12.89 -16.70
N THR A 118 34.10 13.86 -15.98
CA THR A 118 33.70 14.20 -14.60
C THR A 118 32.28 14.73 -14.54
N PHE A 119 31.88 15.57 -15.49
CA PHE A 119 30.51 16.08 -15.58
C PHE A 119 29.50 14.97 -15.89
N CYS A 120 29.86 14.00 -16.74
CA CYS A 120 28.99 12.87 -17.06
C CYS A 120 28.85 11.85 -15.90
N ALA A 121 29.84 11.74 -15.01
CA ALA A 121 29.88 10.70 -13.99
C ALA A 121 28.66 10.71 -13.03
N PRO A 122 28.19 11.84 -12.47
CA PRO A 122 26.97 11.89 -11.67
C PRO A 122 25.72 11.43 -12.42
N PHE A 123 25.59 11.75 -13.71
CA PHE A 123 24.47 11.30 -14.53
C PHE A 123 24.51 9.79 -14.76
N ILE A 124 25.70 9.23 -15.00
CA ILE A 124 25.89 7.78 -15.13
C ILE A 124 25.54 7.07 -13.82
N LEU A 125 26.02 7.57 -12.68
CA LEU A 125 25.72 7.01 -11.36
C LEU A 125 24.22 7.08 -11.04
N MET A 126 23.57 8.20 -11.36
CA MET A 126 22.12 8.35 -11.22
C MET A 126 21.35 7.41 -12.16
N GLY A 127 21.79 7.27 -13.41
CA GLY A 127 21.22 6.35 -14.39
C GLY A 127 21.34 4.88 -13.94
N ALA A 128 22.50 4.49 -13.41
CA ALA A 128 22.69 3.17 -12.81
C ALA A 128 21.77 2.96 -11.60
N ARG A 129 21.68 3.95 -10.70
CA ARG A 129 20.75 3.92 -9.56
C ARG A 129 19.29 3.72 -10.00
N TYR A 130 18.85 4.45 -11.02
CA TYR A 130 17.52 4.31 -11.57
C TYR A 130 17.31 2.93 -12.21
N TYR A 131 18.28 2.45 -12.99
CA TYR A 131 18.24 1.13 -13.62
C TYR A 131 18.11 0.00 -12.60
N TYR A 132 18.96 -0.04 -11.57
CA TYR A 132 18.90 -1.05 -10.52
C TYR A 132 17.62 -0.96 -9.69
N SER A 133 17.15 0.27 -9.38
CA SER A 133 15.86 0.46 -8.71
C SER A 133 14.70 -0.10 -9.52
N ARG A 134 14.67 0.20 -10.83
CA ARG A 134 13.66 -0.33 -11.75
C ARG A 134 13.75 -1.86 -11.84
N LYS A 135 14.94 -2.41 -12.01
CA LYS A 135 15.17 -3.87 -12.12
C LYS A 135 14.63 -4.61 -10.88
N VAL A 136 15.02 -4.18 -9.67
CA VAL A 136 14.60 -4.86 -8.44
C VAL A 136 13.09 -4.73 -8.19
N ILE A 137 12.52 -3.54 -8.41
CA ILE A 137 11.09 -3.31 -8.21
C ILE A 137 10.24 -4.09 -9.23
N LEU A 138 10.68 -4.16 -10.49
CA LEU A 138 10.00 -4.96 -11.51
C LEU A 138 10.08 -6.45 -11.24
N ASN A 139 11.24 -6.96 -10.81
CA ASN A 139 11.36 -8.37 -10.40
C ASN A 139 10.43 -8.70 -9.22
N TYR A 140 10.33 -7.79 -8.25
CA TYR A 140 9.38 -7.95 -7.16
C TYR A 140 7.92 -7.96 -7.65
N LEU A 141 7.56 -7.00 -8.50
CA LEU A 141 6.23 -6.89 -9.08
C LEU A 141 5.88 -8.17 -9.84
N ASP A 142 6.79 -8.65 -10.69
CA ASP A 142 6.63 -9.88 -11.47
C ASP A 142 6.40 -11.09 -10.56
N CYS A 143 7.21 -11.26 -9.51
CA CYS A 143 6.99 -12.33 -8.53
C CYS A 143 5.63 -12.22 -7.82
N ALA A 144 5.21 -11.02 -7.39
CA ALA A 144 3.90 -10.85 -6.74
C ALA A 144 2.74 -11.14 -7.71
N LEU A 145 2.86 -10.69 -8.96
CA LEU A 145 1.87 -10.93 -10.03
C LEU A 145 1.77 -12.39 -10.47
N HIS A 146 2.81 -13.20 -10.27
CA HIS A 146 2.84 -14.64 -10.55
C HIS A 146 2.63 -15.52 -9.31
N THR A 147 2.43 -14.92 -8.13
CA THR A 147 2.18 -15.65 -6.88
C THR A 147 0.83 -15.27 -6.30
N ASP A 148 0.79 -14.47 -5.24
CA ASP A 148 -0.44 -14.16 -4.50
C ASP A 148 -1.46 -13.35 -5.31
N MET A 149 -0.99 -12.53 -6.25
CA MET A 149 -1.88 -11.74 -7.13
C MET A 149 -2.29 -12.49 -8.40
N ALA A 150 -1.72 -13.68 -8.67
CA ALA A 150 -2.14 -14.53 -9.79
C ALA A 150 -3.47 -15.24 -9.47
N ASP A 151 -3.61 -15.74 -8.24
CA ASP A 151 -4.83 -16.36 -7.74
C ASP A 151 -5.13 -15.86 -6.32
N ILE A 152 -5.76 -14.68 -6.26
CA ILE A 152 -6.12 -13.98 -5.01
C ILE A 152 -7.10 -14.82 -4.19
N GLU A 153 -8.01 -15.55 -4.85
CA GLU A 153 -9.02 -16.36 -4.16
C GLU A 153 -8.35 -17.53 -3.43
N THR A 154 -7.49 -18.28 -4.13
CA THR A 154 -6.78 -19.39 -3.49
C THR A 154 -5.82 -18.91 -2.42
N TYR A 155 -5.17 -17.75 -2.61
CA TYR A 155 -4.15 -17.27 -1.68
C TYR A 155 -4.73 -16.55 -0.44
N TYR A 156 -5.78 -15.75 -0.59
CA TYR A 156 -6.31 -14.90 0.47
C TYR A 156 -7.74 -15.21 0.91
N MET A 157 -8.57 -15.85 0.06
CA MET A 157 -9.97 -16.15 0.42
C MET A 157 -10.15 -17.54 1.02
N LYS A 158 -9.44 -18.55 0.49
CA LYS A 158 -9.58 -19.93 0.96
C LYS A 158 -8.98 -20.18 2.35
N PRO A 159 -7.79 -19.65 2.69
CA PRO A 159 -7.22 -19.92 4.01
C PRO A 159 -8.02 -19.22 5.12
N THR A 160 -8.16 -19.90 6.24
CA THR A 160 -8.79 -19.33 7.43
C THR A 160 -7.96 -18.19 8.00
N GLY A 161 -8.61 -17.13 8.48
CA GLY A 161 -7.90 -15.98 9.05
C GLY A 161 -7.21 -15.07 8.03
N SER A 162 -7.46 -15.26 6.73
CA SER A 162 -7.09 -14.31 5.68
C SER A 162 -8.30 -13.78 4.94
N CYS A 163 -8.16 -12.59 4.36
CA CYS A 163 -9.16 -12.01 3.48
C CYS A 163 -8.53 -10.92 2.61
N PHE A 164 -9.23 -10.52 1.56
CA PHE A 164 -8.86 -9.45 0.65
C PHE A 164 -10.08 -8.58 0.39
N TRP A 165 -9.94 -7.28 0.60
CA TRP A 165 -11.02 -6.34 0.38
C TRP A 165 -10.67 -5.36 -0.73
N VAL A 166 -11.73 -4.93 -1.40
CA VAL A 166 -11.72 -3.86 -2.37
C VAL A 166 -12.56 -2.69 -1.85
N ALA A 167 -12.05 -1.48 -2.02
CA ALA A 167 -12.83 -0.26 -1.85
C ALA A 167 -13.47 0.08 -3.20
N VAL A 168 -14.78 0.25 -3.22
CA VAL A 168 -15.55 0.59 -4.41
C VAL A 168 -16.12 1.99 -4.26
N LEU A 169 -15.96 2.80 -5.30
CA LEU A 169 -16.51 4.15 -5.40
C LEU A 169 -17.04 4.35 -6.81
N GLN A 170 -18.28 4.86 -6.93
CA GLN A 170 -18.94 5.06 -8.23
C GLN A 170 -18.96 3.79 -9.11
N GLY A 171 -19.05 2.61 -8.48
CA GLY A 171 -19.07 1.31 -9.17
C GLY A 171 -17.71 0.82 -9.66
N GLN A 172 -16.62 1.52 -9.35
CA GLN A 172 -15.25 1.15 -9.72
C GLN A 172 -14.45 0.75 -8.48
N VAL A 173 -13.60 -0.26 -8.61
CA VAL A 173 -12.61 -0.57 -7.57
C VAL A 173 -11.56 0.55 -7.57
N VAL A 174 -11.34 1.18 -6.42
CA VAL A 174 -10.45 2.33 -6.25
C VAL A 174 -9.36 2.09 -5.21
N GLY A 175 -9.43 0.97 -4.48
CA GLY A 175 -8.41 0.59 -3.52
C GLY A 175 -8.52 -0.87 -3.14
N ILE A 176 -7.43 -1.40 -2.61
CA ILE A 176 -7.26 -2.81 -2.29
C ILE A 176 -6.51 -2.95 -0.96
N VAL A 177 -6.79 -4.02 -0.23
CA VAL A 177 -6.02 -4.43 0.95
C VAL A 177 -6.19 -5.93 1.18
N ALA A 178 -5.11 -6.59 1.59
CA ALA A 178 -5.13 -7.98 2.03
C ALA A 178 -4.82 -8.05 3.53
N ALA A 179 -5.34 -9.08 4.17
CA ALA A 179 -4.95 -9.50 5.51
C ALA A 179 -4.62 -10.98 5.50
N GLN A 180 -3.56 -11.34 6.22
CA GLN A 180 -3.14 -12.73 6.36
C GLN A 180 -2.85 -13.03 7.83
N GLY A 181 -3.60 -13.97 8.41
CA GLY A 181 -3.30 -14.52 9.72
C GLY A 181 -1.95 -15.25 9.76
N ARG A 182 -1.22 -15.05 10.84
CA ARG A 182 -0.07 -15.82 11.28
C ARG A 182 -0.43 -16.54 12.56
N GLU A 183 -0.55 -17.85 12.46
CA GLU A 183 -0.86 -18.72 13.60
C GLU A 183 0.32 -18.82 14.58
N ASP A 184 1.56 -18.68 14.08
CA ASP A 184 2.78 -18.87 14.86
C ASP A 184 2.95 -17.87 16.00
N ASP A 185 2.53 -16.62 15.80
CA ASP A 185 2.63 -15.54 16.78
C ASP A 185 1.28 -14.89 17.12
N ASN A 186 0.17 -15.52 16.71
CA ASN A 186 -1.19 -15.02 16.80
C ASN A 186 -1.31 -13.55 16.35
N THR A 187 -0.72 -13.22 15.20
CA THR A 187 -0.80 -11.89 14.61
C THR A 187 -1.45 -11.90 13.24
N MET A 188 -2.01 -10.76 12.85
CA MET A 188 -2.48 -10.54 11.49
C MET A 188 -1.51 -9.64 10.74
N GLU A 189 -1.04 -10.06 9.57
CA GLU A 189 -0.25 -9.23 8.70
C GLU A 189 -1.15 -8.48 7.71
N LEU A 190 -1.15 -7.15 7.79
CA LEU A 190 -1.72 -6.32 6.74
C LEU A 190 -0.79 -6.43 5.51
N ARG A 191 -1.37 -6.62 4.31
CA ARG A 191 -0.63 -6.79 3.06
C ARG A 191 -1.32 -6.06 1.92
N ARG A 192 -0.59 -5.83 0.82
CA ARG A 192 -1.11 -5.35 -0.48
C ARG A 192 -2.01 -4.12 -0.43
N MET A 193 -1.89 -3.28 0.60
CA MET A 193 -2.66 -2.04 0.65
C MET A 193 -2.22 -1.15 -0.51
N SER A 194 -3.18 -0.66 -1.30
CA SER A 194 -2.94 0.31 -2.38
C SER A 194 -4.25 1.04 -2.72
N VAL A 195 -4.15 2.30 -3.11
CA VAL A 195 -5.29 3.12 -3.56
C VAL A 195 -4.93 3.74 -4.90
N ASP A 196 -5.87 3.71 -5.84
CA ASP A 196 -5.76 4.35 -7.14
C ASP A 196 -5.38 5.83 -6.97
N SER A 197 -4.40 6.27 -7.75
CA SER A 197 -3.84 7.62 -7.66
C SER A 197 -4.87 8.74 -7.76
N ARG A 198 -5.96 8.53 -8.50
CA ARG A 198 -7.04 9.49 -8.76
C ARG A 198 -7.98 9.68 -7.57
N PHE A 199 -7.99 8.73 -6.63
CA PHE A 199 -8.94 8.71 -5.50
C PHE A 199 -8.27 8.85 -4.13
N ARG A 200 -6.97 9.12 -4.10
CA ARG A 200 -6.21 9.39 -2.86
C ARG A 200 -6.65 10.71 -2.20
N GLY A 201 -6.33 10.85 -0.92
CA GLY A 201 -6.75 12.01 -0.11
C GLY A 201 -8.19 11.92 0.42
N LYS A 202 -8.99 10.96 -0.06
CA LYS A 202 -10.40 10.76 0.36
C LYS A 202 -10.59 9.80 1.54
N GLY A 203 -9.55 9.55 2.34
CA GLY A 203 -9.63 8.64 3.50
C GLY A 203 -9.78 7.14 3.18
N ILE A 204 -9.80 6.72 1.91
CA ILE A 204 -10.04 5.32 1.45
C ILE A 204 -9.13 4.32 2.14
N ALA A 205 -7.82 4.59 2.20
CA ALA A 205 -6.88 3.67 2.82
C ALA A 205 -7.02 3.58 4.33
N LYS A 206 -7.47 4.66 4.98
CA LYS A 206 -7.78 4.63 6.41
C LYS A 206 -8.99 3.73 6.64
N ALA A 207 -10.00 3.80 5.78
CA ALA A 207 -11.15 2.89 5.81
C ALA A 207 -10.73 1.43 5.56
N LEU A 208 -9.90 1.16 4.55
CA LEU A 208 -9.34 -0.16 4.27
C LEU A 208 -8.53 -0.71 5.46
N GLY A 209 -7.69 0.13 6.08
CA GLY A 209 -6.93 -0.23 7.28
C GLY A 209 -7.84 -0.59 8.45
N ARG A 210 -8.86 0.22 8.73
CA ARG A 210 -9.85 -0.08 9.77
C ARG A 210 -10.58 -1.39 9.53
N ARG A 211 -10.94 -1.70 8.28
CA ARG A 211 -11.57 -2.98 7.94
C ARG A 211 -10.69 -4.18 8.32
N VAL A 212 -9.38 -4.07 8.10
CA VAL A 212 -8.42 -5.11 8.53
C VAL A 212 -8.35 -5.21 10.05
N LEU A 213 -8.35 -4.08 10.77
CA LEU A 213 -8.35 -4.09 12.24
C LEU A 213 -9.62 -4.74 12.81
N GLU A 214 -10.79 -4.39 12.27
CA GLU A 214 -12.06 -5.02 12.65
C GLU A 214 -12.03 -6.53 12.42
N PHE A 215 -11.55 -6.96 11.25
CA PHE A 215 -11.42 -8.39 10.95
C PHE A 215 -10.45 -9.08 11.92
N ALA A 216 -9.33 -8.44 12.26
CA ALA A 216 -8.38 -8.98 13.22
C ALA A 216 -9.00 -9.15 14.62
N MET A 217 -9.77 -8.16 15.08
CA MET A 217 -10.49 -8.21 16.36
C MET A 217 -11.55 -9.31 16.37
N LEU A 218 -12.35 -9.43 15.31
CA LEU A 218 -13.41 -10.45 15.20
C LEU A 218 -12.84 -11.87 15.16
N ASN A 219 -11.61 -12.05 14.70
CA ASN A 219 -10.92 -13.34 14.66
C ASN A 219 -9.97 -13.55 15.85
N ASN A 220 -10.05 -12.73 16.91
CA ASN A 220 -9.28 -12.85 18.15
C ASN A 220 -7.74 -12.83 17.97
N TYR A 221 -7.24 -12.09 16.98
CA TYR A 221 -5.79 -11.88 16.84
C TYR A 221 -5.26 -10.95 17.93
N SER A 222 -4.07 -11.23 18.45
CA SER A 222 -3.46 -10.42 19.52
C SER A 222 -2.93 -9.07 19.03
N ALA A 223 -2.49 -9.01 17.77
CA ALA A 223 -1.91 -7.82 17.18
C ALA A 223 -2.03 -7.82 15.65
N VAL A 224 -1.99 -6.63 15.07
CA VAL A 224 -1.81 -6.44 13.62
C VAL A 224 -0.40 -5.91 13.36
N VAL A 225 0.29 -6.52 12.41
CA VAL A 225 1.63 -6.13 11.98
C VAL A 225 1.61 -5.71 10.52
N LEU A 226 2.50 -4.79 10.17
CA LEU A 226 2.77 -4.46 8.79
C LEU A 226 4.22 -4.11 8.56
N GLY A 227 4.71 -4.47 7.38
CA GLY A 227 5.94 -3.92 6.83
C GLY A 227 5.63 -2.76 5.90
N THR A 228 6.51 -1.79 5.79
CA THR A 228 6.48 -0.84 4.68
C THR A 228 7.88 -0.45 4.25
N THR A 229 8.11 -0.41 2.95
CA THR A 229 9.32 0.15 2.35
C THR A 229 9.09 1.58 1.86
N ALA A 230 7.95 2.18 2.27
CA ALA A 230 7.57 3.51 1.85
C ALA A 230 8.66 4.51 2.23
N VAL A 231 9.28 5.10 1.21
CA VAL A 231 10.10 6.32 1.35
C VAL A 231 9.19 7.53 1.65
N LYS A 232 7.86 7.38 1.52
CA LYS A 232 6.88 8.45 1.65
C LYS A 232 6.35 8.55 3.09
N MET A 233 6.54 9.72 3.69
CA MET A 233 5.98 10.10 5.01
C MET A 233 4.46 9.88 5.13
N ALA A 234 3.74 9.94 4.02
CA ALA A 234 2.29 9.73 3.97
C ALA A 234 1.84 8.35 4.49
N ALA A 235 2.56 7.28 4.14
CA ALA A 235 2.21 5.93 4.57
C ALA A 235 2.43 5.79 6.08
N HIS A 236 3.54 6.34 6.58
CA HIS A 236 3.84 6.36 8.02
C HIS A 236 2.76 7.11 8.81
N LYS A 237 2.39 8.32 8.38
CA LYS A 237 1.30 9.08 9.00
C LYS A 237 -0.03 8.32 8.98
N LEU A 238 -0.35 7.62 7.90
CA LEU A 238 -1.54 6.77 7.86
C LEU A 238 -1.51 5.70 8.96
N TYR A 239 -0.42 4.93 9.03
CA TYR A 239 -0.33 3.83 9.99
C TYR A 239 -0.35 4.34 11.44
N GLU A 240 0.35 5.43 11.72
CA GLU A 240 0.28 6.12 13.01
C GLU A 240 -1.15 6.58 13.32
N SER A 241 -1.87 7.15 12.34
CA SER A 241 -3.28 7.55 12.51
C SER A 241 -4.28 6.39 12.69
N LEU A 242 -3.85 5.17 12.37
CA LEU A 242 -4.57 3.92 12.63
C LEU A 242 -4.16 3.28 13.98
N GLY A 243 -3.24 3.91 14.72
CA GLY A 243 -2.75 3.47 16.02
C GLY A 243 -1.50 2.59 15.97
N PHE A 244 -0.98 2.27 14.78
CA PHE A 244 0.23 1.47 14.67
C PHE A 244 1.44 2.21 15.24
N ARG A 245 2.27 1.48 15.98
CA ARG A 245 3.57 1.96 16.46
C ARG A 245 4.68 1.33 15.65
N ARG A 246 5.70 2.13 15.31
CA ARG A 246 6.91 1.65 14.64
C ARG A 246 7.74 0.85 15.64
N VAL A 247 8.02 -0.42 15.35
CA VAL A 247 8.75 -1.33 16.24
C VAL A 247 10.20 -1.59 15.82
N GLY A 248 10.58 -1.18 14.61
CA GLY A 248 11.95 -1.28 14.16
C GLY A 248 12.14 -0.96 12.68
N ASP A 249 13.41 -0.82 12.29
CA ASP A 249 13.83 -0.61 10.92
C ASP A 249 14.93 -1.56 10.51
N THR A 250 14.97 -1.90 9.23
CA THR A 250 16.05 -2.70 8.64
C THR A 250 16.46 -2.09 7.32
N GLU A 251 17.76 -1.80 7.18
CA GLU A 251 18.34 -1.28 5.93
C GLU A 251 18.76 -2.39 4.96
N ASP A 252 18.93 -3.62 5.47
CA ASP A 252 19.36 -4.81 4.72
C ASP A 252 18.19 -5.72 4.29
N TYR A 253 16.98 -5.18 4.18
CA TYR A 253 15.82 -5.97 3.79
C TYR A 253 15.91 -6.39 2.31
N THR A 254 15.92 -7.69 2.06
CA THR A 254 15.97 -8.25 0.71
C THR A 254 14.57 -8.37 0.14
N LEU A 255 14.27 -7.59 -0.90
CA LEU A 255 13.09 -7.82 -1.72
C LEU A 255 13.26 -9.15 -2.49
N PRO A 256 12.21 -9.97 -2.63
CA PRO A 256 12.27 -11.18 -3.44
C PRO A 256 12.61 -10.85 -4.89
N GLY A 257 13.52 -11.63 -5.46
CA GLY A 257 14.13 -11.37 -6.77
C GLY A 257 15.43 -10.55 -6.73
N MET A 258 15.90 -10.14 -5.54
CA MET A 258 17.24 -9.52 -5.36
C MET A 258 18.34 -10.58 -5.33
N THR A 259 19.45 -10.34 -6.02
CA THR A 259 20.61 -11.26 -6.11
C THR A 259 21.73 -10.93 -5.13
N ARG A 260 21.58 -9.86 -4.33
CA ARG A 260 22.58 -9.34 -3.37
C ARG A 260 23.94 -9.00 -4.00
N SER A 261 23.99 -8.81 -5.33
CA SER A 261 25.20 -8.36 -6.00
C SER A 261 25.69 -7.03 -5.42
N LEU A 262 27.01 -6.80 -5.45
CA LEU A 262 27.60 -5.55 -4.94
C LEU A 262 26.99 -4.31 -5.61
N LEU A 263 26.66 -4.42 -6.90
CA LEU A 263 26.02 -3.35 -7.66
C LEU A 263 24.58 -3.11 -7.18
N GLU A 264 23.79 -4.16 -6.93
CA GLU A 264 22.46 -3.99 -6.35
C GLU A 264 22.53 -3.34 -4.96
N ARG A 265 23.50 -3.71 -4.11
CA ARG A 265 23.68 -3.08 -2.78
C ARG A 265 24.14 -1.61 -2.85
N LEU A 266 24.92 -1.26 -3.88
CA LEU A 266 25.44 0.10 -4.08
C LEU A 266 24.38 1.03 -4.68
N PHE A 267 23.59 0.52 -5.62
CA PHE A 267 22.64 1.30 -6.41
C PHE A 267 21.18 1.14 -5.96
N PHE A 268 20.87 0.18 -5.10
CA PHE A 268 19.55 -0.01 -4.54
C PHE A 268 19.62 -0.27 -3.04
N GLN A 269 19.11 0.68 -2.27
CA GLN A 269 19.01 0.59 -0.82
C GLN A 269 17.62 1.02 -0.42
N ILE A 270 16.97 0.22 0.41
CA ILE A 270 15.60 0.47 0.85
C ILE A 270 15.52 0.30 2.36
N ARG A 271 14.92 1.27 3.04
CA ARG A 271 14.65 1.17 4.48
C ARG A 271 13.30 0.49 4.65
N TYR A 272 13.30 -0.66 5.30
CA TYR A 272 12.09 -1.36 5.69
C TYR A 272 11.72 -0.95 7.11
N SER A 273 10.52 -0.42 7.30
CA SER A 273 9.97 -0.09 8.61
C SER A 273 8.92 -1.12 8.99
N ARG A 274 9.01 -1.67 10.19
CA ARG A 274 8.02 -2.59 10.75
C ARG A 274 7.14 -1.85 11.76
N TYR A 275 5.85 -2.10 11.67
CA TYR A 275 4.81 -1.52 12.51
C TYR A 275 4.03 -2.64 13.19
N ARG A 276 3.58 -2.37 14.42
CA ARG A 276 2.72 -3.25 15.21
C ARG A 276 1.66 -2.43 15.93
N LEU A 277 0.44 -2.96 15.97
CA LEU A 277 -0.67 -2.50 16.78
C LEU A 277 -1.13 -3.68 17.64
N GLN A 278 -1.10 -3.55 18.96
CA GLN A 278 -1.73 -4.53 19.86
C GLN A 278 -3.24 -4.27 19.88
N LEU A 279 -4.04 -5.35 19.81
CA LEU A 279 -5.51 -5.27 19.84
C LEU A 279 -6.07 -5.52 21.24
N HIS A 280 -5.31 -6.21 22.08
CA HIS A 280 -5.59 -6.39 23.50
C HIS A 280 -4.47 -5.72 24.30
N GLU A 281 -4.85 -4.91 25.30
CA GLU A 281 -3.94 -4.49 26.37
C GLU A 281 -3.71 -5.69 27.30
N GLU A 282 -2.45 -5.95 27.66
CA GLU A 282 -2.09 -6.87 28.75
C GLU A 282 -2.49 -6.29 30.12
#